data_AF-A0A2V5IJ43-F1
#
_entry.id   AF-A0A2V5IJ43-F1
#
_cell.length_a   1.000
_cell.length_b   1.000
_cell.length_c   1.000
_cell.angle_alpha   90.00
_cell.angle_beta   90.00
_cell.angle_gamma   90.00
#
_symmetry.space_group_name_H-M   'P 1'
#
loop_
_entity.id
_entity.type
_entity.pdbx_description
1 polymer ?
#
loop_
_entity_poly.entity_id
_entity_poly.type
_entity_poly.pdbx_seq_one_letter_code
_entity_poly.pdbx_strand_id
1 'polypeptide(L)'
;GSFRVLETAYKLVETCIEHGCVAISLKVIEAVAMRLDALEHLETDVDKARLRQCNAHYYALRVHLAWLQGRPDIADHLFLKLPESITGDTCVLDVCFKVGSSALSCSQYDVAAKWLGRGLEQCKLLASSSEGSDVALQDKELLILHASVRANLHLVTDDSKDNLARILDHLKSVSGSIFQQCFDAHTYIET
;
A
#
# COMPACT_ATOMS: atom_id res chain seq x y z
N GLY A 1 18.40 9.32 -18.02
CA GLY A 1 18.74 8.47 -16.85
C GLY A 1 17.67 7.42 -16.69
N SER A 2 18.03 6.15 -16.72
CA SER A 2 17.12 4.99 -16.82
C SER A 2 16.03 4.95 -15.75
N PHE A 3 16.34 5.36 -14.51
CA PHE A 3 15.36 5.43 -13.42
C PHE A 3 14.22 6.45 -13.65
N ARG A 4 14.51 7.62 -14.23
CA ARG A 4 13.45 8.61 -14.56
C ARG A 4 12.44 8.05 -15.57
N VAL A 5 12.91 7.18 -16.46
CA VAL A 5 12.05 6.51 -17.45
C VAL A 5 11.13 5.51 -16.74
N LEU A 6 11.63 4.78 -15.73
CA LEU A 6 10.83 3.88 -14.91
C LEU A 6 9.76 4.64 -14.11
N GLU A 7 10.14 5.70 -13.40
CA GLU A 7 9.19 6.56 -12.66
C GLU A 7 8.07 7.10 -13.57
N THR A 8 8.43 7.54 -14.78
CA THR A 8 7.43 8.00 -15.77
C THR A 8 6.52 6.88 -16.23
N ALA A 9 7.08 5.68 -16.47
CA ALA A 9 6.30 4.52 -16.86
C ALA A 9 5.34 4.06 -15.74
N TYR A 10 5.75 4.12 -14.47
CA TYR A 10 4.89 3.80 -13.33
C TYR A 10 3.69 4.74 -13.24
N LYS A 11 3.93 6.06 -13.33
CA LYS A 11 2.84 7.05 -13.37
C LYS A 11 1.88 6.79 -14.52
N LEU A 12 2.40 6.45 -15.70
CA LEU A 12 1.56 6.08 -16.84
C LEU A 12 0.71 4.84 -16.55
N VAL A 13 1.29 3.80 -15.95
CA VAL A 13 0.56 2.58 -15.56
C VAL A 13 -0.56 2.91 -14.58
N GLU A 14 -0.28 3.72 -13.55
CA GLU A 14 -1.25 4.16 -12.54
C GLU A 14 -2.39 4.94 -13.16
N THR A 15 -2.09 5.97 -13.97
CA THR A 15 -3.11 6.75 -14.67
C THR A 15 -3.94 5.87 -15.61
N CYS A 16 -3.33 4.94 -16.33
CA CYS A 16 -4.08 4.01 -17.17
C CYS A 16 -4.99 3.08 -16.35
N ILE A 17 -4.56 2.62 -15.18
CA ILE A 17 -5.40 1.82 -14.28
C ILE A 17 -6.62 2.65 -13.82
N GLU A 18 -6.39 3.89 -13.39
CA GLU A 18 -7.46 4.80 -12.92
C GLU A 18 -8.53 5.06 -14.00
N HIS A 19 -8.13 5.05 -15.27
CA HIS A 19 -9.03 5.23 -16.41
C HIS A 19 -9.55 3.92 -17.01
N GLY A 20 -9.29 2.77 -16.38
CA GLY A 20 -9.75 1.45 -16.84
C GLY A 20 -8.99 0.90 -18.06
N CYS A 21 -7.89 1.53 -18.46
CA CYS A 21 -7.05 1.14 -19.60
C CYS A 21 -6.07 -0.01 -19.24
N VAL A 22 -6.57 -1.08 -18.62
CA VAL A 22 -5.76 -2.19 -18.08
C VAL A 22 -4.84 -2.83 -19.14
N ALA A 23 -5.32 -2.99 -20.38
CA ALA A 23 -4.51 -3.56 -21.46
C ALA A 23 -3.26 -2.73 -21.81
N ILE A 24 -3.35 -1.40 -21.69
CA ILE A 24 -2.21 -0.50 -21.91
C ILE A 24 -1.24 -0.62 -20.74
N SER A 25 -1.76 -0.60 -19.51
CA SER A 25 -0.96 -0.79 -18.30
C SER A 25 -0.15 -2.09 -18.32
N LEU A 26 -0.73 -3.19 -18.83
CA LEU A 26 -0.03 -4.47 -18.98
C LEU A 26 1.16 -4.38 -19.96
N LYS A 27 0.97 -3.76 -21.12
CA LYS A 27 2.07 -3.58 -22.09
C LYS A 27 3.20 -2.71 -21.53
N VAL A 28 2.84 -1.65 -20.81
CA VAL A 28 3.84 -0.75 -20.20
C VAL A 28 4.59 -1.45 -19.08
N ILE A 29 3.91 -2.21 -18.21
CA ILE A 29 4.56 -2.92 -17.10
C ILE A 29 5.46 -4.06 -17.58
N GLU A 30 5.16 -4.70 -18.71
CA GLU A 30 6.05 -5.65 -19.39
C GLU A 30 7.32 -4.97 -19.91
N ALA A 31 7.20 -3.78 -20.51
CA ALA A 31 8.35 -2.98 -20.93
C ALA A 31 9.21 -2.51 -19.75
N VAL A 32 8.59 -2.24 -18.61
CA VAL A 32 9.30 -1.95 -17.36
C VAL A 32 10.10 -3.16 -16.89
N ALA A 33 9.51 -4.36 -16.89
CA ALA A 33 10.21 -5.58 -16.47
C ALA A 33 11.51 -5.81 -17.25
N MET A 34 11.47 -5.66 -18.58
CA MET A 34 12.67 -5.79 -19.43
C MET A 34 13.76 -4.76 -19.09
N ARG A 35 13.37 -3.55 -18.67
CA ARG A 35 14.32 -2.49 -18.29
C ARG A 35 14.90 -2.71 -16.91
N LEU A 36 14.11 -3.22 -15.97
CA LEU A 36 14.60 -3.57 -14.63
C LEU A 36 15.64 -4.68 -14.71
N ASP A 37 15.37 -5.72 -15.50
CA ASP A 37 16.30 -6.82 -15.77
C ASP A 37 17.64 -6.30 -16.34
N ALA A 38 17.59 -5.41 -17.34
CA ALA A 38 18.78 -4.77 -17.89
C ALA A 38 19.56 -3.89 -16.88
N LEU A 39 18.86 -3.31 -15.89
CA LEU A 39 19.47 -2.47 -14.86
C LEU A 39 20.10 -3.27 -13.72
N GLU A 40 19.62 -4.48 -13.46
CA GLU A 40 20.18 -5.37 -12.44
C GLU A 40 21.65 -5.75 -12.75
N HIS A 41 22.05 -5.65 -14.02
CA HIS A 41 23.41 -5.93 -14.49
C HIS A 41 24.38 -4.74 -14.45
N LEU A 42 23.95 -3.56 -13.99
CA LEU A 42 24.76 -2.33 -13.95
C LEU A 42 25.11 -2.00 -12.49
N GLU A 43 26.26 -2.49 -12.02
CA GLU A 43 26.62 -2.51 -10.60
C GLU A 43 27.24 -1.21 -10.08
N THR A 44 26.46 -0.39 -9.36
CA THR A 44 26.96 0.49 -8.29
C THR A 44 26.07 0.39 -7.04
N ASP A 45 26.61 0.60 -5.83
CA ASP A 45 25.82 0.47 -4.59
C ASP A 45 24.70 1.52 -4.46
N VAL A 46 24.88 2.73 -5.00
CA VAL A 46 23.84 3.76 -5.05
C VAL A 46 22.68 3.33 -5.95
N ASP A 47 22.99 2.61 -7.03
CA ASP A 47 21.97 2.09 -7.95
C ASP A 47 21.17 0.93 -7.33
N LYS A 48 21.75 0.16 -6.39
CA LYS A 48 21.04 -0.95 -5.73
C LYS A 48 19.87 -0.50 -4.87
N ALA A 49 20.00 0.58 -4.10
CA ALA A 49 18.90 1.08 -3.26
C ALA A 49 17.73 1.61 -4.12
N ARG A 50 18.06 2.33 -5.20
CA ARG A 50 17.06 2.83 -6.16
C ARG A 50 16.41 1.71 -6.96
N LEU A 51 17.19 0.70 -7.35
CA LEU A 51 16.68 -0.48 -8.04
C LEU A 51 15.71 -1.26 -7.15
N ARG A 52 16.03 -1.42 -5.87
CA ARG A 52 15.12 -1.99 -4.87
C ARG A 52 13.79 -1.24 -4.84
N GLN A 53 13.82 0.09 -4.69
CA GLN A 53 12.61 0.91 -4.72
C GLN A 53 11.80 0.73 -6.01
N CYS A 54 12.48 0.74 -7.16
CA CYS A 54 11.82 0.52 -8.45
C CYS A 54 11.21 -0.88 -8.54
N ASN A 55 11.86 -1.92 -8.00
CA ASN A 55 11.32 -3.26 -7.94
C ASN A 55 10.07 -3.34 -7.05
N ALA A 56 10.05 -2.64 -5.91
CA ALA A 56 8.86 -2.58 -5.06
C ALA A 56 7.67 -1.93 -5.78
N HIS A 57 7.89 -0.80 -6.45
CA HIS A 57 6.83 -0.13 -7.23
C HIS A 57 6.33 -1.02 -8.38
N TYR A 58 7.25 -1.70 -9.08
CA TYR A 58 6.90 -2.67 -10.12
C TYR A 58 5.99 -3.78 -9.58
N TYR A 59 6.38 -4.43 -8.48
CA TYR A 59 5.59 -5.51 -7.91
C TYR A 59 4.25 -5.00 -7.35
N ALA A 60 4.19 -3.83 -6.72
CA ALA A 60 2.94 -3.22 -6.27
C ALA A 60 1.95 -3.00 -7.43
N LEU A 61 2.42 -2.48 -8.57
CA LEU A 61 1.59 -2.31 -9.77
C LEU A 61 1.16 -3.64 -10.38
N ARG A 62 2.06 -4.62 -10.42
CA ARG A 62 1.76 -5.98 -10.91
C ARG A 62 0.72 -6.68 -10.04
N VAL A 63 0.77 -6.50 -8.72
CA VAL A 63 -0.23 -6.99 -7.77
C VAL A 63 -1.59 -6.37 -8.08
N HIS A 64 -1.66 -5.04 -8.22
CA HIS A 64 -2.91 -4.35 -8.52
C HIS A 64 -3.50 -4.79 -9.87
N LEU A 65 -2.65 -4.92 -10.90
CA LEU A 65 -3.07 -5.41 -12.22
C LEU A 65 -3.59 -6.85 -12.16
N ALA A 66 -2.91 -7.75 -11.46
CA ALA A 66 -3.38 -9.13 -11.28
C ALA A 66 -4.74 -9.18 -10.58
N TRP A 67 -4.96 -8.32 -9.58
CA TRP A 67 -6.26 -8.18 -8.94
C TRP A 67 -7.35 -7.74 -9.93
N LEU A 68 -7.08 -6.69 -10.72
CA LEU A 68 -8.02 -6.19 -11.74
C LEU A 68 -8.31 -7.20 -12.86
N GLN A 69 -7.38 -8.13 -13.10
CA GLN A 69 -7.57 -9.25 -14.03
C GLN A 69 -8.41 -10.40 -13.44
N GLY A 70 -8.88 -10.29 -12.20
CA GLY A 70 -9.61 -11.36 -11.51
C GLY A 70 -8.71 -12.54 -11.12
N ARG A 71 -7.41 -12.27 -10.90
CA ARG A 71 -6.39 -13.27 -10.54
C ARG A 71 -5.84 -13.02 -9.13
N PRO A 72 -6.65 -13.21 -8.07
CA PRO A 72 -6.22 -12.96 -6.69
C PRO A 72 -5.08 -13.89 -6.25
N ASP A 73 -5.02 -15.11 -6.83
CA ASP A 73 -3.93 -16.07 -6.67
C ASP A 73 -2.57 -15.49 -7.11
N ILE A 74 -2.56 -14.84 -8.27
CA ILE A 74 -1.37 -14.19 -8.82
C ILE A 74 -1.03 -12.95 -7.99
N ALA A 75 -2.04 -12.15 -7.59
CA ALA A 75 -1.81 -10.96 -6.77
C ALA A 75 -1.13 -11.33 -5.44
N ASP A 76 -1.57 -12.38 -4.75
CA ASP A 76 -0.91 -12.88 -3.54
C ASP A 76 0.52 -13.36 -3.82
N HIS A 77 0.72 -14.17 -4.87
CA HIS A 77 2.06 -14.67 -5.21
C HIS A 77 3.05 -13.54 -5.52
N LEU A 78 2.61 -12.51 -6.25
CA LEU A 78 3.44 -11.34 -6.58
C LEU A 78 3.75 -10.50 -5.34
N PHE A 79 2.81 -10.38 -4.40
CA PHE A 79 3.03 -9.65 -3.16
C PHE A 79 4.16 -10.26 -2.33
N LEU A 80 4.25 -11.60 -2.29
CA LEU A 80 5.33 -12.31 -1.60
C LEU A 80 6.72 -12.10 -2.22
N LYS A 81 6.80 -11.52 -3.43
CA LYS A 81 8.09 -11.15 -4.05
C LYS A 81 8.59 -9.78 -3.60
N LEU A 82 7.77 -9.00 -2.89
CA LEU A 82 8.22 -7.77 -2.27
C LEU A 82 9.20 -8.12 -1.14
N PRO A 83 10.43 -7.61 -1.16
CA PRO A 83 11.38 -7.90 -0.09
C PRO A 83 10.95 -7.24 1.22
N GLU A 84 11.12 -7.97 2.32
CA GLU A 84 10.80 -7.50 3.68
C GLU A 84 11.56 -6.24 4.09
N SER A 85 12.70 -5.94 3.44
CA SER A 85 13.48 -4.73 3.70
C SER A 85 12.93 -3.47 3.03
N ILE A 86 11.94 -3.57 2.14
CA ILE A 86 11.30 -2.44 1.44
C ILE A 86 9.90 -2.16 2.01
N THR A 87 9.61 -2.69 3.20
CA THR A 87 8.36 -2.49 3.91
C THR A 87 8.21 -1.08 4.50
N GLY A 88 8.77 -0.06 3.86
CA GLY A 88 8.58 1.36 4.15
C GLY A 88 8.30 2.20 2.90
N ASP A 89 7.85 1.58 1.80
CA ASP A 89 7.41 2.31 0.62
C ASP A 89 5.88 2.55 0.64
N THR A 90 5.47 3.76 0.32
CA THR A 90 4.05 4.16 0.27
C THR A 90 3.29 3.43 -0.84
N CYS A 91 3.97 2.97 -1.91
CA CYS A 91 3.31 2.22 -2.97
C CYS A 91 2.78 0.85 -2.50
N VAL A 92 3.46 0.21 -1.54
CA VAL A 92 3.04 -1.07 -0.95
C VAL A 92 1.79 -0.85 -0.08
N LEU A 93 1.77 0.23 0.69
CA LEU A 93 0.59 0.64 1.46
C LEU A 93 -0.61 0.88 0.54
N ASP A 94 -0.38 1.62 -0.54
CA ASP A 94 -1.42 1.99 -1.49
C ASP A 94 -2.02 0.78 -2.21
N VAL A 95 -1.20 -0.20 -2.62
CA VAL A 95 -1.73 -1.43 -3.23
C VAL A 95 -2.52 -2.26 -2.22
N CYS A 96 -2.06 -2.37 -0.98
CA CYS A 96 -2.80 -3.07 0.08
C CYS A 96 -4.18 -2.45 0.30
N PHE A 97 -4.26 -1.12 0.37
CA PHE A 97 -5.52 -0.42 0.52
C PHE A 97 -6.42 -0.54 -0.71
N LYS A 98 -5.88 -0.40 -1.92
CA LYS A 98 -6.63 -0.53 -3.19
C LYS A 98 -7.25 -1.92 -3.33
N VAL A 99 -6.44 -2.97 -3.14
CA VAL A 99 -6.90 -4.37 -3.22
C VAL A 99 -7.89 -4.68 -2.10
N GLY A 100 -7.57 -4.32 -0.85
CA GLY A 100 -8.43 -4.56 0.31
C GLY A 100 -9.79 -3.86 0.19
N SER A 101 -9.80 -2.61 -0.27
CA SER A 101 -11.04 -1.85 -0.50
C SER A 101 -11.87 -2.44 -1.64
N SER A 102 -11.23 -2.86 -2.73
CA SER A 102 -11.91 -3.53 -3.83
C SER A 102 -12.53 -4.87 -3.40
N ALA A 103 -11.80 -5.68 -2.62
CA ALA A 103 -12.32 -6.91 -2.04
C ALA A 103 -13.52 -6.66 -1.12
N LEU A 104 -13.45 -5.60 -0.30
CA LEU A 104 -14.55 -5.20 0.59
C LEU A 104 -15.80 -4.80 -0.21
N SER A 105 -15.64 -4.04 -1.30
CA SER A 105 -16.75 -3.68 -2.21
C SER A 105 -17.38 -4.89 -2.89
N CYS A 106 -16.63 -5.99 -3.04
CA CYS A 106 -17.11 -7.25 -3.59
C CYS A 106 -17.57 -8.25 -2.50
N SER A 107 -17.70 -7.83 -1.24
CA SER A 107 -18.08 -8.70 -0.10
C SER A 107 -17.12 -9.88 0.15
N GLN A 108 -15.88 -9.82 -0.34
CA GLN A 108 -14.83 -10.80 -0.04
C GLN A 108 -14.14 -10.40 1.27
N TYR A 109 -14.85 -10.56 2.38
CA TYR A 109 -14.46 -10.00 3.68
C TYR A 109 -13.16 -10.59 4.24
N ASP A 110 -12.92 -11.86 4.00
CA ASP A 110 -11.68 -12.58 4.37
C ASP A 110 -10.47 -12.02 3.60
N VAL A 111 -10.63 -11.83 2.29
CA VAL A 111 -9.60 -11.26 1.42
C VAL A 111 -9.37 -9.79 1.79
N ALA A 112 -10.44 -9.03 2.04
CA ALA A 112 -10.35 -7.65 2.48
C ALA A 112 -9.57 -7.54 3.80
N ALA A 113 -9.94 -8.31 4.82
CA ALA A 113 -9.26 -8.32 6.11
C ALA A 113 -7.77 -8.65 5.98
N LYS A 114 -7.41 -9.64 5.13
CA LYS A 114 -6.02 -10.01 4.86
C LYS A 114 -5.22 -8.85 4.24
N TRP A 115 -5.73 -8.22 3.18
CA TRP A 115 -5.00 -7.15 2.48
C TRP A 115 -4.93 -5.85 3.30
N LEU A 116 -5.98 -5.52 4.03
CA LEU A 116 -5.97 -4.36 4.92
C LEU A 116 -5.05 -4.59 6.12
N GLY A 117 -4.97 -5.81 6.65
CA GLY A 117 -3.98 -6.20 7.66
C GLY A 117 -2.54 -5.99 7.19
N ARG A 118 -2.22 -6.38 5.94
CA ARG A 118 -0.91 -6.08 5.32
C ARG A 118 -0.65 -4.57 5.24
N GLY A 119 -1.68 -3.78 4.94
CA GLY A 119 -1.60 -2.31 4.95
C GLY A 119 -1.28 -1.74 6.33
N LEU A 120 -1.91 -2.25 7.39
CA LEU A 120 -1.64 -1.82 8.77
C LEU A 120 -0.21 -2.14 9.22
N GLU A 121 0.33 -3.30 8.85
CA GLU A 121 1.74 -3.61 9.12
C GLU A 121 2.67 -2.64 8.39
N GLN A 122 2.33 -2.25 7.16
CA GLN A 122 3.09 -1.25 6.41
C GLN A 122 3.01 0.15 7.06
N CYS A 123 1.86 0.57 7.60
CA CYS A 123 1.73 1.81 8.37
C CYS A 123 2.72 1.86 9.54
N LYS A 124 2.82 0.78 10.32
CA LYS A 124 3.74 0.70 11.47
C LYS A 124 5.20 0.85 11.05
N LEU A 125 5.57 0.21 9.95
CA LEU A 125 6.93 0.24 9.43
C LEU A 125 7.29 1.63 8.90
N LEU A 126 6.36 2.28 8.16
CA LEU A 126 6.49 3.67 7.74
C LEU A 126 6.63 4.63 8.93
N ALA A 127 5.78 4.49 9.95
CA ALA A 127 5.83 5.30 11.15
C ALA A 127 7.16 5.15 11.91
N SER A 128 7.75 3.95 11.94
CA SER A 128 9.06 3.71 12.57
C SER A 128 10.24 4.35 11.82
N SER A 129 10.06 4.68 10.54
CA SER A 129 11.09 5.25 9.67
C SER A 129 11.01 6.77 9.48
N SER A 130 9.88 7.39 9.86
CA SER A 130 9.65 8.83 9.74
C SER A 130 9.98 9.54 11.06
N GLU A 131 10.87 10.53 11.03
CA GLU A 131 11.18 11.38 12.20
C GLU A 131 10.14 12.50 12.44
N GLY A 132 8.87 12.29 12.05
CA GLY A 132 7.81 13.28 12.23
C GLY A 132 6.41 12.76 11.94
N SER A 133 5.41 13.55 12.36
CA SER A 133 3.98 13.31 12.10
C SER A 133 3.68 13.58 10.61
N ASP A 134 3.67 12.51 9.79
CA ASP A 134 3.19 12.57 8.41
C ASP A 134 1.66 12.47 8.39
N VAL A 135 1.00 13.61 8.22
CA VAL A 135 -0.47 13.71 8.17
C VAL A 135 -1.05 12.83 7.06
N ALA A 136 -0.38 12.74 5.90
CA ALA A 136 -0.87 11.93 4.78
C ALA A 136 -0.81 10.43 5.10
N LEU A 137 0.19 10.01 5.88
CA LEU A 137 0.27 8.63 6.38
C LEU A 137 -0.84 8.33 7.40
N GLN A 138 -1.11 9.26 8.32
CA GLN A 138 -2.18 9.11 9.31
C GLN A 138 -3.56 9.02 8.68
N ASP A 139 -3.85 9.84 7.67
CA ASP A 139 -5.10 9.77 6.91
C ASP A 139 -5.27 8.41 6.23
N LYS A 140 -4.21 7.89 5.61
CA LYS A 140 -4.21 6.55 5.00
C LYS A 140 -4.42 5.44 6.04
N GLU A 141 -3.73 5.53 7.18
CA GLU A 141 -3.90 4.59 8.29
C GLU A 141 -5.34 4.58 8.80
N LEU A 142 -5.94 5.75 8.98
CA LEU A 142 -7.34 5.88 9.39
C LEU A 142 -8.30 5.23 8.38
N LEU A 143 -8.09 5.44 7.08
CA LEU A 143 -8.88 4.81 6.02
C LEU A 143 -8.76 3.28 6.05
N ILE A 144 -7.55 2.75 6.25
CA ILE A 144 -7.31 1.30 6.35
C ILE A 144 -7.96 0.74 7.61
N LEU A 145 -7.83 1.40 8.77
CA LEU A 145 -8.47 0.98 10.02
C LEU A 145 -9.99 0.91 9.85
N HIS A 146 -10.60 1.96 9.28
CA HIS A 146 -12.03 1.99 9.04
C HIS A 146 -12.49 0.87 8.09
N ALA A 147 -11.77 0.64 6.99
CA ALA A 147 -12.06 -0.48 6.09
C ALA A 147 -11.87 -1.84 6.79
N SER A 148 -10.88 -1.96 7.68
CA SER A 148 -10.58 -3.19 8.42
C SER A 148 -11.67 -3.53 9.42
N VAL A 149 -12.19 -2.54 10.15
CA VAL A 149 -13.36 -2.72 11.02
C VAL A 149 -14.53 -3.26 10.22
N ARG A 150 -14.84 -2.63 9.07
CA ARG A 150 -15.94 -3.08 8.20
C ARG A 150 -15.75 -4.51 7.72
N ALA A 151 -14.54 -4.89 7.30
CA ALA A 151 -14.26 -6.26 6.87
C ALA A 151 -14.45 -7.27 8.02
N ASN A 152 -13.91 -6.99 9.21
CA ASN A 152 -13.94 -7.91 10.34
C ASN A 152 -15.32 -8.01 11.01
N LEU A 153 -16.17 -6.98 10.94
CA LEU A 153 -17.56 -7.05 11.42
C LEU A 153 -18.40 -8.11 10.70
N HIS A 154 -18.05 -8.43 9.46
CA HIS A 154 -18.73 -9.46 8.66
C HIS A 154 -18.11 -10.86 8.84
N LEU A 155 -17.00 -10.99 9.57
CA LEU A 155 -16.37 -12.26 9.88
C LEU A 155 -16.85 -12.74 11.25
N VAL A 156 -17.33 -13.99 11.32
CA VAL A 156 -17.95 -14.59 12.53
C VAL A 156 -16.97 -15.51 13.28
N THR A 157 -15.69 -15.52 12.91
CA THR A 157 -14.69 -16.38 13.57
C THR A 157 -14.25 -15.79 14.91
N ASP A 158 -13.74 -16.62 15.81
CA ASP A 158 -13.21 -16.10 17.08
C ASP A 158 -11.94 -15.25 16.84
N ASP A 159 -11.09 -15.66 15.90
CA ASP A 159 -9.93 -14.87 15.45
C ASP A 159 -10.31 -13.48 14.91
N SER A 160 -11.46 -13.34 14.23
CA SER A 160 -11.89 -12.04 13.72
C SER A 160 -12.40 -11.11 14.81
N LYS A 161 -12.94 -11.65 15.91
CA LYS A 161 -13.35 -10.85 17.08
C LYS A 161 -12.15 -10.27 17.80
N ASP A 162 -11.11 -11.07 18.02
CA ASP A 162 -9.87 -10.61 18.64
C ASP A 162 -9.17 -9.57 17.76
N ASN A 163 -9.13 -9.82 16.44
CA ASN A 163 -8.60 -8.87 15.49
C ASN A 163 -9.41 -7.56 15.46
N LEU A 164 -10.74 -7.65 15.49
CA LEU A 164 -11.62 -6.49 15.56
C LEU A 164 -11.39 -5.66 16.83
N ALA A 165 -11.24 -6.30 17.99
CA ALA A 165 -10.95 -5.62 19.24
C ALA A 165 -9.63 -4.84 19.15
N ARG A 166 -8.57 -5.47 18.64
CA ARG A 166 -7.27 -4.82 18.41
C ARG A 166 -7.36 -3.63 17.45
N ILE A 167 -8.09 -3.77 16.35
CA ILE A 167 -8.28 -2.70 15.36
C ILE A 167 -9.04 -1.52 15.98
N LEU A 168 -10.10 -1.80 16.77
CA LEU A 168 -10.89 -0.76 17.43
C LEU A 168 -10.09 0.00 18.48
N ASP A 169 -9.24 -0.68 19.26
CA ASP A 169 -8.38 -0.02 20.22
C ASP A 169 -7.31 0.84 19.53
N HIS A 170 -6.77 0.36 18.40
CA HIS A 170 -5.86 1.16 17.59
C HIS A 170 -6.55 2.42 17.03
N LEU A 171 -7.76 2.28 16.49
CA LEU A 171 -8.56 3.39 15.98
C LEU A 171 -8.86 4.45 17.06
N LYS A 172 -9.19 4.03 18.29
CA LYS A 172 -9.37 4.95 19.43
C LYS A 172 -8.09 5.74 19.70
N SER A 173 -6.94 5.06 19.70
CA SER A 173 -5.64 5.72 19.94
C SER A 173 -5.29 6.73 18.84
N VAL A 174 -5.48 6.37 17.56
CA VAL A 174 -5.19 7.26 16.42
C VAL A 174 -6.13 8.47 16.43
N SER A 175 -7.43 8.25 16.62
CA SER A 175 -8.39 9.35 16.70
C SER A 175 -8.07 10.33 17.84
N GLY A 176 -7.73 9.83 19.03
CA GLY A 176 -7.31 10.66 20.17
C GLY A 176 -6.06 11.50 19.88
N SER A 177 -5.06 10.92 19.19
CA SER A 177 -3.86 11.63 18.74
C SER A 177 -4.20 12.76 17.77
N ILE A 178 -5.06 12.50 16.77
CA ILE A 178 -5.47 13.50 15.77
C ILE A 178 -6.19 14.66 16.45
N PHE A 179 -7.10 14.38 17.40
CA PHE A 179 -7.81 15.43 18.13
C PHE A 179 -6.85 16.30 18.97
N GLN A 180 -5.85 15.70 19.62
CA GLN A 180 -4.86 16.45 20.40
C GLN A 180 -4.01 17.36 19.50
N GLN A 181 -3.54 16.85 18.35
CA GLN A 181 -2.74 17.65 17.41
C GLN A 181 -3.53 18.84 16.84
N CYS A 182 -4.81 18.65 16.52
CA CYS A 182 -5.69 19.75 16.11
C CYS A 182 -5.88 20.80 17.21
N PHE A 183 -6.01 20.38 18.46
CA PHE A 183 -6.13 21.28 19.61
C PHE A 183 -4.85 22.11 19.82
N ASP A 184 -3.69 21.46 19.76
CA ASP A 184 -2.39 22.12 19.90
C ASP A 184 -2.18 23.14 18.77
N ALA A 185 -2.51 22.78 17.52
CA ALA A 185 -2.41 23.67 16.36
C ALA A 185 -3.30 24.93 16.46
N HIS A 186 -4.49 24.83 17.07
CA HIS A 186 -5.36 26.00 17.30
C HIS A 186 -4.79 26.92 18.39
N THR A 187 -4.13 26.35 19.40
CA THR A 187 -3.52 27.11 20.50
C THR A 187 -2.34 27.98 20.02
N TYR A 188 -1.62 27.54 18.98
CA TYR A 188 -0.51 28.32 18.37
C TYR A 188 -0.95 29.45 17.44
N ILE A 189 -2.21 29.48 16.99
CA ILE A 189 -2.73 30.55 16.12
C ILE A 189 -3.27 31.73 16.94
N GLU A 190 -3.54 31.53 18.24
CA GLU A 190 -4.08 32.56 19.15
C GLU A 190 -3.00 33.28 20.00
N THR A 191 -1.71 33.03 19.75
CA THR A 191 -0.56 33.74 20.36
C THR A 191 0.24 34.51 19.33
#